data_AF-A0A518HXR1-F1
#
_entry.id   AF-A0A518HXR1-F1
#
_cell.length_a   1.000
_cell.length_b   1.000
_cell.length_c   1.000
_cell.angle_alpha   90.00
_cell.angle_beta   90.00
_cell.angle_gamma   90.00
#
_symmetry.space_group_name_H-M   'P 1'
#
loop_
_entity.id
_entity.type
_entity.pdbx_description
1 polymer ?
#
loop_
_entity_poly.entity_id
_entity_poly.type
_entity_poly.pdbx_seq_one_letter_code
_entity_poly.pdbx_strand_id
1 'polypeptide(L)'
;MLLLLLCLPALSACSKDKLKELADTVQKEGTNLVKESKKMTDALVEPAKEELPETGRMVIKTAEPIEIDQAVVTMHVVGDGRKNSLQITSYPPGAERASAPAVFLHGTTTVETVALLAGKSLSCNLFVEPKAGAPIARNEVGRPVSVTFGSMNMQEKTMVATIEPCTLIGSDDQPLEIGGGEILAVVIGN
;
A
#
# COMPACT_ATOMS: atom_id res chain seq x y z
N MET A 1 -46.65 14.11 -51.52
CA MET A 1 -46.39 15.45 -50.94
C MET A 1 -45.12 15.35 -50.09
N LEU A 2 -44.09 16.13 -50.46
CA LEU A 2 -42.84 16.52 -49.75
C LEU A 2 -42.20 15.51 -48.76
N LEU A 3 -40.99 14.97 -48.91
CA LEU A 3 -39.67 15.53 -49.25
C LEU A 3 -39.11 16.48 -48.17
N LEU A 4 -38.23 15.96 -47.30
CA LEU A 4 -37.07 16.70 -46.79
C LEU A 4 -35.97 15.74 -46.31
N LEU A 5 -34.89 15.71 -47.10
CA LEU A 5 -33.55 15.21 -46.78
C LEU A 5 -32.93 16.01 -45.63
N LEU A 6 -32.07 15.36 -44.84
CA LEU A 6 -30.81 15.96 -44.37
C LEU A 6 -29.75 14.86 -44.20
N CYS A 7 -28.59 15.14 -44.81
CA CYS A 7 -27.43 14.26 -45.03
C CYS A 7 -26.51 14.07 -43.80
N LEU A 8 -25.98 12.83 -43.67
CA LEU A 8 -24.57 12.40 -43.42
C LEU A 8 -23.64 13.18 -42.43
N PRO A 9 -22.76 12.50 -41.65
CA PRO A 9 -21.76 11.63 -42.26
C PRO A 9 -21.39 10.30 -41.59
N ALA A 10 -20.83 9.46 -42.45
CA ALA A 10 -20.02 8.27 -42.25
C ALA A 10 -19.20 8.22 -40.95
N LEU A 11 -19.48 7.22 -40.12
CA LEU A 11 -18.53 6.64 -39.17
C LEU A 11 -17.61 5.65 -39.92
N SER A 12 -16.73 6.19 -40.75
CA SER A 12 -15.54 5.48 -41.20
C SER A 12 -14.37 6.46 -41.08
N ALA A 13 -13.36 6.05 -40.31
CA ALA A 13 -12.09 6.75 -40.02
C ALA A 13 -12.08 7.65 -38.76
N CYS A 14 -12.18 7.03 -37.58
CA CYS A 14 -11.35 7.46 -36.44
C CYS A 14 -10.19 6.47 -36.33
N SER A 15 -9.05 6.98 -36.77
CA SER A 15 -7.85 6.29 -37.24
C SER A 15 -7.25 5.32 -36.20
N LYS A 16 -6.84 4.13 -36.68
CA LYS A 16 -5.98 3.18 -35.95
C LYS A 16 -4.66 3.83 -35.48
N ASP A 17 -4.25 4.93 -36.11
CA ASP A 17 -3.06 5.70 -35.76
C ASP A 17 -3.25 6.44 -34.42
N LYS A 18 -4.47 6.90 -34.07
CA LYS A 18 -4.71 7.52 -32.75
C LYS A 18 -4.63 6.53 -31.59
N LEU A 19 -5.06 5.28 -31.81
CA LEU A 19 -4.94 4.21 -30.81
C LEU A 19 -3.49 3.72 -30.67
N LYS A 20 -2.75 3.70 -31.78
CA LYS A 20 -1.32 3.39 -31.77
C LYS A 20 -0.51 4.51 -31.10
N GLU A 21 -0.86 5.77 -31.35
CA GLU A 21 -0.25 6.93 -30.70
C GLU A 21 -0.54 6.96 -29.20
N LEU A 22 -1.74 6.56 -28.75
CA LEU A 22 -2.06 6.38 -27.33
C LEU A 22 -1.24 5.24 -26.70
N ALA A 23 -1.12 4.10 -27.37
CA ALA A 23 -0.33 2.95 -26.90
C ALA A 23 1.17 3.27 -26.85
N ASP A 24 1.69 3.95 -27.86
CA ASP A 24 3.07 4.40 -27.93
C ASP A 24 3.36 5.49 -26.89
N THR A 25 2.36 6.32 -26.53
CA THR A 25 2.47 7.32 -25.46
C THR A 25 2.47 6.68 -24.08
N VAL A 26 1.58 5.71 -23.80
CA VAL A 26 1.58 4.96 -22.53
C VAL A 26 2.86 4.14 -22.36
N GLN A 27 3.38 3.56 -23.44
CA GLN A 27 4.61 2.78 -23.41
C GLN A 27 5.86 3.69 -23.30
N LYS A 28 5.87 4.87 -23.94
CA LYS A 28 6.91 5.89 -23.74
C LYS A 28 6.87 6.48 -22.35
N GLU A 29 5.71 6.83 -21.82
CA GLU A 29 5.58 7.37 -20.46
C GLU A 29 5.95 6.30 -19.43
N GLY A 30 5.48 5.06 -19.58
CA GLY A 30 5.89 3.94 -18.72
C GLY A 30 7.39 3.65 -18.78
N THR A 31 8.02 3.69 -19.95
CA THR A 31 9.48 3.51 -20.07
C THR A 31 10.28 4.74 -19.63
N ASN A 32 9.73 5.94 -19.74
CA ASN A 32 10.33 7.16 -19.20
C ASN A 32 10.26 7.16 -17.67
N LEU A 33 9.14 6.72 -17.07
CA LEU A 33 9.02 6.55 -15.61
C LEU A 33 10.01 5.50 -15.08
N VAL A 34 10.21 4.39 -15.80
CA VAL A 34 11.21 3.36 -15.45
C VAL A 34 12.65 3.88 -15.64
N LYS A 35 12.90 4.71 -16.65
CA LYS A 35 14.23 5.33 -16.89
C LYS A 35 14.52 6.48 -15.92
N GLU A 36 13.53 7.27 -15.54
CA GLU A 36 13.64 8.30 -14.50
C GLU A 36 13.86 7.66 -13.13
N SER A 37 13.16 6.55 -12.85
CA SER A 37 13.39 5.74 -11.65
C SER A 37 14.81 5.19 -11.59
N LYS A 38 15.41 4.78 -12.73
CA LYS A 38 16.82 4.36 -12.79
C LYS A 38 17.82 5.52 -12.71
N LYS A 39 17.49 6.71 -13.22
CA LYS A 39 18.40 7.87 -13.21
C LYS A 39 18.47 8.56 -11.84
N MET A 40 17.40 8.52 -11.04
CA MET A 40 17.42 9.07 -9.68
C MET A 40 18.30 8.25 -8.72
N THR A 41 18.50 6.95 -8.98
CA THR A 41 19.32 6.07 -8.14
C THR A 41 20.82 6.40 -8.21
N ASP A 42 21.30 6.97 -9.31
CA ASP A 42 22.72 7.26 -9.53
C ASP A 42 23.14 8.69 -9.13
N ALA A 43 22.20 9.56 -8.74
CA ALA A 43 22.44 11.01 -8.63
C ALA A 43 22.46 11.60 -7.20
N LEU A 44 22.47 10.79 -6.14
CA LEU A 44 22.47 11.30 -4.76
C LEU A 44 23.82 11.07 -4.06
N VAL A 45 24.78 11.95 -4.36
CA VAL A 45 25.93 12.23 -3.48
C VAL A 45 25.99 13.74 -3.27
N GLU A 46 25.27 14.25 -2.27
CA GLU A 46 25.65 15.42 -1.46
C GLU A 46 24.85 15.38 -0.13
N PRO A 47 25.46 15.73 1.03
CA PRO A 47 24.82 15.62 2.33
C PRO A 47 23.96 16.85 2.59
N ALA A 48 22.69 16.79 2.20
CA ALA A 48 21.67 17.68 2.74
C ALA A 48 21.48 17.37 4.23
N LYS A 49 21.29 18.40 5.05
CA LYS A 49 20.95 18.27 6.48
C LYS A 49 19.87 17.21 6.64
N GLU A 50 20.13 16.18 7.46
CA GLU A 50 19.16 15.14 7.81
C GLU A 50 17.96 15.78 8.50
N GLU A 51 16.95 16.17 7.73
CA GLU A 51 15.58 16.03 8.19
C GLU A 51 15.40 14.54 8.46
N LEU A 52 15.12 14.17 9.71
CA LEU A 52 14.85 12.79 10.08
C LEU A 52 13.84 12.23 9.06
N PRO A 53 14.15 11.12 8.36
CA PRO A 53 13.23 10.58 7.38
C PRO A 53 11.89 10.35 8.05
N GLU A 54 10.78 10.63 7.36
CA GLU A 54 9.47 10.25 7.86
C GLU A 54 9.53 8.77 8.23
N THR A 55 9.37 8.44 9.50
CA THR A 55 9.43 7.04 9.98
C THR A 55 8.11 6.32 9.73
N GLY A 56 7.13 7.01 9.15
CA GLY A 56 5.73 6.60 9.07
C GLY A 56 5.01 6.77 10.41
N ARG A 57 3.70 6.51 10.42
CA ARG A 57 2.85 6.57 11.62
C ARG A 57 1.74 5.52 11.54
N MET A 58 1.37 4.93 12.67
CA MET A 58 0.15 4.14 12.82
C MET A 58 -0.68 4.67 13.98
N VAL A 59 -1.99 4.71 13.79
CA VAL A 59 -2.96 4.95 14.85
C VAL A 59 -3.99 3.83 14.79
N ILE A 60 -4.03 2.99 15.83
CA ILE A 60 -5.03 1.94 15.98
C ILE A 60 -6.08 2.39 16.99
N LYS A 61 -7.34 2.40 16.57
CA LYS A 61 -8.46 2.91 17.37
C LYS A 61 -8.94 1.83 18.33
N THR A 62 -8.41 1.85 19.54
CA THR A 62 -8.83 1.03 20.70
C THR A 62 -9.47 1.93 21.76
N ALA A 63 -9.91 1.35 22.89
CA ALA A 63 -10.42 2.14 24.02
C ALA A 63 -9.38 3.15 24.54
N GLU A 64 -8.11 2.73 24.62
CA GLU A 64 -6.94 3.60 24.74
C GLU A 64 -6.21 3.55 23.39
N PRO A 65 -6.20 4.63 22.58
CA PRO A 65 -5.58 4.61 21.25
C PRO A 65 -4.11 4.17 21.29
N ILE A 66 -3.73 3.30 20.35
CA ILE A 66 -2.34 2.89 20.17
C ILE A 66 -1.75 3.76 19.08
N GLU A 67 -0.83 4.63 19.46
CA GLU A 67 -0.09 5.51 18.55
C GLU A 67 1.34 5.02 18.41
N ILE A 68 1.82 4.91 17.16
CA ILE A 68 3.17 4.46 16.84
C ILE A 68 3.75 5.41 15.80
N ASP A 69 4.89 6.03 16.12
CA ASP A 69 5.60 6.96 15.23
C ASP A 69 6.51 6.22 14.24
N GLN A 70 6.14 4.99 13.88
CA GLN A 70 6.85 4.21 12.89
C GLN A 70 5.91 3.28 12.13
N ALA A 71 6.04 3.27 10.81
CA ALA A 71 5.34 2.35 9.93
C ALA A 71 6.14 2.14 8.63
N VAL A 72 6.45 0.89 8.35
CA VAL A 72 7.14 0.47 7.14
C VAL A 72 6.27 -0.51 6.38
N VAL A 73 6.15 -0.34 5.07
CA VAL A 73 5.54 -1.31 4.18
C VAL A 73 6.58 -1.89 3.23
N THR A 74 6.57 -3.21 3.10
CA THR A 74 7.48 -3.97 2.24
C THR A 74 6.67 -4.90 1.34
N MET A 75 6.96 -4.89 0.03
CA MET A 75 6.45 -5.85 -0.93
C MET A 75 7.51 -6.92 -1.20
N HIS A 76 7.14 -8.19 -1.01
CA HIS A 76 7.97 -9.34 -1.34
C HIS A 76 7.43 -10.00 -2.61
N VAL A 77 8.12 -9.75 -3.72
CA VAL A 77 7.78 -10.33 -5.02
C VAL A 77 8.46 -11.68 -5.17
N VAL A 78 7.67 -12.74 -5.32
CA VAL A 78 8.18 -14.12 -5.38
C VAL A 78 8.45 -14.56 -6.82
N GLY A 79 7.63 -14.12 -7.78
CA GLY A 79 7.69 -14.58 -9.18
C GLY A 79 6.96 -15.91 -9.44
N ASP A 80 7.13 -16.44 -10.66
CA ASP A 80 6.68 -17.79 -11.08
C ASP A 80 5.17 -18.08 -10.88
N GLY A 81 4.33 -17.05 -11.04
CA GLY A 81 2.88 -17.17 -10.89
C GLY A 81 2.39 -17.38 -9.45
N ARG A 82 3.29 -17.32 -8.46
CA ARG A 82 2.93 -17.34 -7.03
C ARG A 82 2.44 -15.96 -6.61
N LYS A 83 1.57 -15.93 -5.59
CA LYS A 83 1.15 -14.65 -4.99
C LYS A 83 2.34 -13.99 -4.30
N ASN A 84 2.43 -12.68 -4.47
CA ASN A 84 3.34 -11.82 -3.71
C ASN A 84 2.79 -11.63 -2.29
N SER A 85 3.66 -11.21 -1.37
CA SER A 85 3.22 -10.83 -0.04
C SER A 85 3.55 -9.38 0.26
N LEU A 86 2.66 -8.74 1.01
CA LEU A 86 2.82 -7.41 1.55
C LEU A 86 2.93 -7.54 3.06
N GLN A 87 3.88 -6.81 3.65
CA GLN A 87 4.00 -6.66 5.10
C GLN A 87 3.97 -5.18 5.46
N ILE A 88 3.24 -4.84 6.54
CA ILE A 88 3.35 -3.54 7.20
C ILE A 88 3.78 -3.78 8.65
N THR A 89 4.85 -3.12 9.09
CA THR A 89 5.43 -3.29 10.43
C THR A 89 5.62 -1.96 11.12
N SER A 90 5.42 -1.93 12.44
CA SER A 90 5.67 -0.75 13.27
C SER A 90 7.13 -0.62 13.75
N TYR A 91 8.02 -1.43 13.19
CA TYR A 91 9.43 -1.55 13.57
C TYR A 91 10.28 -1.72 12.30
N PRO A 92 11.58 -1.39 12.35
CA PRO A 92 12.40 -1.36 11.15
C PRO A 92 12.65 -2.77 10.61
N PRO A 93 12.81 -2.94 9.28
CA PRO A 93 13.18 -4.22 8.70
C PRO A 93 14.47 -4.76 9.33
N GLY A 94 14.48 -6.04 9.69
CA GLY A 94 15.64 -6.69 10.29
C GLY A 94 15.86 -6.41 11.78
N ALA A 95 14.95 -5.69 12.46
CA ALA A 95 14.98 -5.59 13.91
C ALA A 95 14.87 -6.99 14.55
N GLU A 96 15.79 -7.32 15.47
CA GLU A 96 15.75 -8.60 16.20
C GLU A 96 14.49 -8.71 17.09
N ARG A 97 13.98 -7.56 17.57
CA ARG A 97 12.75 -7.45 18.35
C ARG A 97 12.00 -6.17 18.04
N ALA A 98 10.68 -6.25 18.02
CA ALA A 98 9.81 -5.08 18.01
C ALA A 98 9.71 -4.50 19.43
N SER A 99 9.85 -3.19 19.57
CA SER A 99 9.48 -2.50 20.81
C SER A 99 7.97 -2.31 20.83
N ALA A 100 7.32 -2.61 21.95
CA ALA A 100 5.91 -2.34 22.11
C ALA A 100 5.65 -0.82 22.30
N PRO A 101 4.52 -0.28 21.82
CA PRO A 101 3.47 -0.95 21.04
C PRO A 101 3.97 -1.45 19.67
N ALA A 102 3.59 -2.68 19.32
CA ALA A 102 4.02 -3.32 18.09
C ALA A 102 2.84 -3.79 17.23
N VAL A 103 2.93 -3.55 15.93
CA VAL A 103 1.94 -3.98 14.94
C VAL A 103 2.66 -4.71 13.81
N PHE A 104 2.12 -5.87 13.46
CA PHE A 104 2.52 -6.63 12.28
C PHE A 104 1.29 -6.99 11.46
N LEU A 105 1.30 -6.58 10.19
CA LEU A 105 0.23 -6.81 9.25
C LEU A 105 0.80 -7.51 8.03
N HIS A 106 0.13 -8.57 7.58
CA HIS A 106 0.59 -9.36 6.43
C HIS A 106 -0.58 -9.78 5.55
N GLY A 107 -0.46 -9.54 4.24
CA GLY A 107 -1.43 -9.99 3.24
C GLY A 107 -0.75 -10.57 2.01
N THR A 108 -1.50 -11.33 1.22
CA THR A 108 -1.04 -11.81 -0.10
C THR A 108 -1.73 -11.03 -1.20
N THR A 109 -1.02 -10.78 -2.30
CA THR A 109 -1.54 -10.04 -3.45
C THR A 109 -0.97 -10.57 -4.77
N THR A 110 -1.60 -10.21 -5.88
CA THR A 110 -1.09 -10.48 -7.23
C THR A 110 -0.37 -9.28 -7.84
N VAL A 111 -0.37 -8.12 -7.18
CA VAL A 111 0.35 -6.95 -7.66
C VAL A 111 1.82 -7.00 -7.24
N GLU A 112 2.70 -6.39 -8.02
CA GLU A 112 4.15 -6.47 -7.82
C GLU A 112 4.73 -5.24 -7.10
N THR A 113 3.97 -4.14 -7.00
CA THR A 113 4.42 -2.91 -6.34
C THR A 113 3.34 -2.35 -5.43
N VAL A 114 3.75 -1.61 -4.39
CA VAL A 114 2.81 -0.97 -3.44
C VAL A 114 1.92 0.05 -4.14
N ALA A 115 2.43 0.80 -5.11
CA ALA A 115 1.67 1.80 -5.86
C ALA A 115 0.42 1.21 -6.56
N LEU A 116 0.48 -0.06 -6.99
CA LEU A 116 -0.62 -0.76 -7.66
C LEU A 116 -1.74 -1.23 -6.71
N LEU A 117 -1.58 -1.01 -5.40
CA LEU A 117 -2.62 -1.24 -4.39
C LEU A 117 -3.56 -0.05 -4.22
N ALA A 118 -3.28 1.12 -4.81
CA ALA A 118 -4.12 2.29 -4.64
C ALA A 118 -5.60 2.00 -4.99
N GLY A 119 -6.48 2.29 -4.05
CA GLY A 119 -7.93 2.05 -4.14
C GLY A 119 -8.36 0.59 -3.94
N LYS A 120 -7.44 -0.33 -3.60
CA LYS A 120 -7.74 -1.75 -3.38
C LYS A 120 -7.76 -2.09 -1.90
N SER A 121 -8.52 -3.13 -1.57
CA SER A 121 -8.51 -3.73 -0.25
C SER A 121 -7.82 -5.10 -0.31
N LEU A 122 -7.00 -5.40 0.70
CA LEU A 122 -6.41 -6.72 0.91
C LEU A 122 -6.95 -7.33 2.20
N SER A 123 -7.15 -8.64 2.17
CA SER A 123 -7.37 -9.45 3.36
C SER A 123 -6.02 -9.73 4.02
N CYS A 124 -5.84 -9.24 5.24
CA CYS A 124 -4.58 -9.30 5.98
C CYS A 124 -4.74 -10.01 7.32
N ASN A 125 -3.71 -10.74 7.71
CA ASN A 125 -3.53 -11.13 9.11
C ASN A 125 -2.96 -9.93 9.87
N LEU A 126 -3.48 -9.67 11.05
CA LEU A 126 -3.10 -8.57 11.91
C LEU A 126 -2.70 -9.12 13.27
N PHE A 127 -1.56 -8.64 13.77
CA PHE A 127 -1.03 -8.92 15.09
C PHE A 127 -0.71 -7.59 15.78
N VAL A 128 -1.12 -7.45 17.04
CA VAL A 128 -0.97 -6.23 17.83
C VAL A 128 -0.50 -6.59 19.23
N GLU A 129 0.63 -6.02 19.65
CA GLU A 129 1.04 -5.95 21.05
C GLU A 129 0.79 -4.51 21.53
N PRO A 130 -0.25 -4.24 22.32
CA PRO A 130 -0.67 -2.87 22.63
C PRO A 130 0.28 -2.14 23.59
N LYS A 131 1.01 -2.88 24.44
CA LYS A 131 2.04 -2.36 25.35
C LYS A 131 2.95 -3.50 25.79
N ALA A 132 4.14 -3.17 26.27
CA ALA A 132 5.14 -4.16 26.65
C ALA A 132 4.58 -5.16 27.66
N GLY A 133 4.66 -6.45 27.32
CA GLY A 133 4.20 -7.54 28.19
C GLY A 133 2.69 -7.74 28.24
N ALA A 134 1.92 -7.01 27.43
CA ALA A 134 0.51 -7.32 27.23
C ALA A 134 0.35 -8.55 26.32
N PRO A 135 -0.80 -9.25 26.40
CA PRO A 135 -1.16 -10.30 25.46
C PRO A 135 -1.08 -9.80 24.02
N ILE A 136 -0.50 -10.62 23.13
CA ILE A 136 -0.48 -10.32 21.70
C ILE A 136 -1.83 -10.70 21.12
N ALA A 137 -2.53 -9.72 20.57
CA ALA A 137 -3.81 -9.91 19.91
C ALA A 137 -3.62 -10.23 18.43
N ARG A 138 -4.44 -11.13 17.90
CA ARG A 138 -4.45 -11.48 16.47
C ARG A 138 -5.86 -11.67 15.93
N ASN A 139 -6.04 -11.57 14.62
CA ASN A 139 -7.30 -11.94 14.01
C ASN A 139 -7.59 -13.44 14.15
N GLU A 140 -8.88 -13.81 14.15
CA GLU A 140 -9.31 -15.21 14.19
C GLU A 140 -8.82 -15.96 12.94
N VAL A 141 -8.49 -17.25 13.10
CA VAL A 141 -8.03 -18.08 11.98
C VAL A 141 -9.13 -18.16 10.92
N GLY A 142 -8.79 -17.85 9.67
CA GLY A 142 -9.76 -17.83 8.57
C GLY A 142 -10.64 -16.58 8.50
N ARG A 143 -10.48 -15.62 9.42
CA ARG A 143 -11.14 -14.31 9.38
C ARG A 143 -10.10 -13.18 9.32
N PRO A 144 -9.52 -12.92 8.15
CA PRO A 144 -8.58 -11.83 7.98
C PRO A 144 -9.25 -10.46 8.13
N VAL A 145 -8.47 -9.46 8.49
CA VAL A 145 -8.88 -8.06 8.57
C VAL A 145 -8.80 -7.43 7.18
N SER A 146 -9.78 -6.62 6.80
CA SER A 146 -9.76 -5.85 5.56
C SER A 146 -8.91 -4.59 5.74
N VAL A 147 -7.97 -4.39 4.83
CA VAL A 147 -7.09 -3.21 4.81
C VAL A 147 -7.20 -2.54 3.46
N THR A 148 -7.65 -1.29 3.44
CA THR A 148 -7.82 -0.52 2.22
C THR A 148 -6.65 0.43 2.02
N PHE A 149 -6.02 0.36 0.85
CA PHE A 149 -4.83 1.11 0.48
C PHE A 149 -5.23 2.35 -0.32
N GLY A 150 -4.76 3.51 0.13
CA GLY A 150 -4.85 4.79 -0.56
C GLY A 150 -3.74 4.98 -1.59
N SER A 151 -3.66 6.18 -2.15
CA SER A 151 -2.61 6.57 -3.09
C SER A 151 -1.24 6.61 -2.42
N MET A 152 -0.20 6.26 -3.17
CA MET A 152 1.19 6.40 -2.76
C MET A 152 1.71 7.79 -3.16
N ASN A 153 2.40 8.47 -2.25
CA ASN A 153 3.24 9.62 -2.58
C ASN A 153 4.59 9.12 -3.09
N MET A 154 4.84 9.29 -4.39
CA MET A 154 6.07 8.82 -5.03
C MET A 154 7.31 9.63 -4.62
N GLN A 155 7.15 10.89 -4.22
CA GLN A 155 8.26 11.76 -3.81
C GLN A 155 8.74 11.41 -2.40
N GLU A 156 7.78 11.28 -1.47
CA GLU A 156 8.06 10.93 -0.07
C GLU A 156 8.23 9.41 0.14
N LYS A 157 7.90 8.60 -0.88
CA LYS A 157 7.83 7.14 -0.81
C LYS A 157 6.95 6.66 0.33
N THR A 158 5.82 7.33 0.55
CA THR A 158 4.86 6.99 1.60
C THR A 158 3.54 6.53 1.01
N MET A 159 2.80 5.74 1.77
CA MET A 159 1.48 5.25 1.37
C MET A 159 0.52 5.28 2.56
N VAL A 160 -0.73 5.63 2.31
CA VAL A 160 -1.78 5.63 3.34
C VAL A 160 -2.59 4.35 3.28
N ALA A 161 -2.77 3.65 4.39
CA ALA A 161 -3.68 2.51 4.49
C ALA A 161 -4.66 2.69 5.66
N THR A 162 -5.82 2.06 5.54
CA THR A 162 -6.87 2.06 6.57
C THR A 162 -7.23 0.64 6.93
N ILE A 163 -7.26 0.35 8.22
CA ILE A 163 -7.74 -0.93 8.76
C ILE A 163 -9.22 -0.77 9.04
N GLU A 164 -10.05 -1.67 8.53
CA GLU A 164 -11.47 -1.69 8.88
C GLU A 164 -11.69 -2.11 10.35
N PRO A 165 -12.82 -1.70 10.97
CA PRO A 165 -13.17 -2.16 12.30
C PRO A 165 -13.19 -3.68 12.39
N CYS A 166 -12.58 -4.23 13.45
CA CYS A 166 -12.49 -5.67 13.67
C CYS A 166 -12.28 -5.99 15.16
N THR A 167 -12.48 -7.25 15.51
CA THR A 167 -12.17 -7.78 16.84
C THR A 167 -10.99 -8.74 16.71
N LEU A 168 -9.95 -8.51 17.51
CA LEU A 168 -8.82 -9.42 17.63
C LEU A 168 -8.97 -10.27 18.90
N ILE A 169 -8.30 -11.42 18.95
CA ILE A 169 -8.27 -12.32 20.09
C ILE A 169 -6.86 -12.28 20.67
N GLY A 170 -6.73 -11.86 21.92
CA GLY A 170 -5.51 -11.87 22.72
C GLY A 170 -4.98 -13.29 22.96
N SER A 171 -3.69 -13.42 23.23
CA SER A 171 -3.08 -14.68 23.66
C SER A 171 -3.57 -15.18 25.03
N ASP A 172 -4.34 -14.35 25.73
CA ASP A 172 -5.09 -14.63 26.97
C ASP A 172 -6.58 -14.93 26.71
N ASP A 173 -6.94 -15.15 25.43
CA ASP A 173 -8.30 -15.38 24.93
C ASP A 173 -9.28 -14.22 25.17
N GLN A 174 -8.80 -13.03 25.54
CA GLN A 174 -9.65 -11.85 25.68
C GLN A 174 -9.79 -11.09 24.35
N PRO A 175 -10.98 -10.55 24.04
CA PRO A 175 -11.17 -9.75 22.83
C PRO A 175 -10.48 -8.39 22.96
N LEU A 176 -9.86 -7.93 21.87
CA LEU A 176 -9.39 -6.57 21.67
C LEU A 176 -10.19 -5.94 20.53
N GLU A 177 -11.06 -5.01 20.87
CA GLU A 177 -11.88 -4.28 19.90
C GLU A 177 -11.06 -3.19 19.20
N ILE A 178 -11.02 -3.25 17.87
CA ILE A 178 -10.39 -2.26 17.00
C ILE A 178 -11.49 -1.53 16.23
N GLY A 179 -11.71 -0.25 16.53
CA GLY A 179 -12.61 0.65 15.82
C GLY A 179 -12.09 1.10 14.44
N GLY A 180 -11.06 0.44 13.94
CA GLY A 180 -10.32 0.75 12.71
C GLY A 180 -8.90 1.25 12.99
N GLY A 181 -8.18 1.59 11.94
CA GLY A 181 -6.82 2.10 12.06
C GLY A 181 -6.41 2.93 10.85
N GLU A 182 -5.49 3.86 11.08
CA GLU A 182 -4.92 4.74 10.06
C GLU A 182 -3.41 4.52 10.04
N ILE A 183 -2.86 4.29 8.85
CA ILE A 183 -1.45 4.02 8.63
C ILE A 183 -0.94 4.98 7.58
N LEU A 184 0.17 5.65 7.87
CA LEU A 184 1.05 6.30 6.89
C LEU A 184 2.37 5.53 6.90
N ALA A 185 2.60 4.64 5.94
CA ALA A 185 3.77 3.77 5.93
C ALA A 185 4.80 4.22 4.88
N VAL A 186 6.08 4.16 5.26
CA VAL A 186 7.21 4.33 4.35
C VAL A 186 7.38 3.05 3.54
N VAL A 187 7.47 3.18 2.22
CA VAL A 187 7.70 2.06 1.32
C VAL A 187 9.18 1.72 1.27
N ILE A 188 9.53 0.50 1.70
CA ILE A 188 10.89 -0.03 1.64
C ILE A 188 10.93 -1.24 0.70
N GLY A 189 11.87 -1.23 -0.25
CA GLY A 189 11.90 -2.20 -1.34
C GLY A 189 11.11 -1.72 -2.58
N ASN A 190 11.24 -2.47 -3.68
CA ASN A 190 10.92 -2.05 -5.06
C ASN A 190 9.53 -1.45 -5.31
#